data_AF-A0ABD2EUA7-F1
#
_entry.id   AF-A0ABD2EUA7-F1
#
_cell.length_a   1.000
_cell.length_b   1.000
_cell.length_c   1.000
_cell.angle_alpha   90.00
_cell.angle_beta   90.00
_cell.angle_gamma   90.00
#
_symmetry.space_group_name_H-M   'P 1'
#
loop_
_entity.id
_entity.type
_entity.pdbx_description
1 polymer ?
#
loop_
_entity_poly.entity_id
_entity_poly.type
_entity_poly.pdbx_seq_one_letter_code
_entity_poly.pdbx_strand_id
1 'polypeptide(L)'
;AILAAQRRGEDVETSKKWAAGQNKQHSITKNTAKLDRETEELHHDRVTLEVGKVIQQGRQSKGLTQKDLATKINEKPQVIADYESGRAIPNNQVLGKIERAIGLKLRGKDIGKPIEKGPRAK
;
A
#
# COMPACT_ATOMS: atom_id res chain seq x y z
N ALA A 1 2.15 -27.75 -9.08
CA ALA A 1 2.03 -27.83 -10.55
C ALA A 1 3.40 -27.78 -11.23
N ILE A 2 4.11 -26.63 -11.22
CA ILE A 2 5.40 -26.45 -11.92
C ILE A 2 6.47 -27.48 -11.52
N LEU A 3 6.71 -27.66 -10.21
CA LEU A 3 7.70 -28.62 -9.70
C LEU A 3 7.38 -30.10 -10.04
N ALA A 4 6.11 -30.42 -10.32
CA ALA A 4 5.70 -31.77 -10.69
C ALA A 4 5.94 -32.04 -12.18
N ALA A 5 5.68 -31.05 -13.05
CA ALA A 5 5.99 -31.11 -14.48
C ALA A 5 7.49 -31.26 -14.73
N GLN A 6 8.33 -30.49 -14.01
CA GLN A 6 9.80 -30.62 -14.07
C GLN A 6 10.30 -32.02 -13.69
N ARG A 7 9.68 -32.69 -12.71
CA ARG A 7 10.06 -34.05 -12.29
C ARG A 7 9.65 -35.13 -13.29
N ARG A 8 8.58 -34.90 -14.06
CA ARG A 8 8.07 -35.83 -15.08
C ARG A 8 8.70 -35.60 -16.46
N GLY A 9 9.56 -34.59 -16.61
CA GLY A 9 10.16 -34.24 -17.91
C GLY A 9 9.17 -33.60 -18.88
N GLU A 10 8.06 -33.05 -18.38
CA GLU A 10 7.08 -32.31 -19.19
C GLU A 10 7.61 -30.90 -19.50
N ASP A 11 7.20 -30.35 -20.65
CA ASP A 11 7.61 -29.02 -21.08
C ASP A 11 7.13 -27.93 -20.12
N VAL A 12 8.02 -27.00 -19.79
CA VAL A 12 7.73 -25.84 -18.93
C VAL A 12 8.03 -24.55 -19.67
N GLU A 13 7.00 -23.75 -19.90
CA GLU A 13 7.16 -22.41 -20.45
C GLU A 13 7.67 -21.45 -19.36
N THR A 14 8.70 -20.67 -19.68
CA THR A 14 9.22 -19.62 -18.79
C THR A 14 9.18 -18.27 -19.49
N SER A 15 8.74 -17.25 -18.76
CA SER A 15 8.73 -15.87 -19.24
C SER A 15 9.31 -14.92 -18.20
N LYS A 16 10.07 -13.93 -18.65
CA LYS A 16 10.65 -12.90 -17.78
C LYS A 16 9.54 -11.94 -17.34
N LYS A 17 9.44 -11.68 -16.04
CA LYS A 17 8.51 -10.66 -15.51
C LYS A 17 8.92 -9.27 -16.01
N TRP A 18 7.94 -8.45 -16.40
CA TRP A 18 8.16 -7.11 -16.97
C TRP A 18 9.07 -6.21 -16.11
N ALA A 19 8.87 -6.19 -14.79
CA ALA A 19 9.69 -5.41 -13.84
C ALA A 19 10.79 -6.24 -13.14
N ALA A 20 11.23 -7.37 -13.72
CA ALA A 20 12.27 -8.21 -13.12
C ALA A 20 13.63 -7.50 -13.08
N GLY A 21 14.32 -7.57 -11.93
CA GLY A 21 15.66 -7.00 -11.75
C GLY A 21 15.70 -5.50 -11.48
N GLN A 22 14.57 -4.88 -11.16
CA GLN A 22 14.46 -3.45 -10.85
C GLN A 22 13.79 -3.21 -9.49
N ASN A 23 14.12 -2.10 -8.83
CA ASN A 23 13.55 -1.69 -7.54
C ASN A 23 12.83 -0.34 -7.64
N LYS A 24 11.69 -0.32 -8.36
CA LYS A 24 10.87 0.88 -8.51
C LYS A 24 10.26 1.26 -7.14
N GLN A 25 10.77 2.34 -6.54
CA GLN A 25 10.36 2.78 -5.19
C GLN A 25 8.90 3.26 -5.12
N HIS A 26 8.46 4.01 -6.13
CA HIS A 26 7.09 4.52 -6.22
C HIS A 26 6.33 3.74 -7.29
N SER A 27 5.43 2.86 -6.83
CA SER A 27 4.54 2.12 -7.71
C SER A 27 3.29 2.92 -8.03
N ILE A 28 2.79 2.76 -9.25
CA ILE A 28 1.58 3.42 -9.74
C ILE A 28 0.37 2.75 -9.10
N THR A 29 -0.60 3.54 -8.62
CA THR A 29 -1.77 3.05 -7.88
C THR A 29 -2.89 2.56 -8.78
N LYS A 30 -3.10 3.22 -9.92
CA LYS A 30 -4.11 2.88 -10.93
C LYS A 30 -3.43 2.36 -12.20
N ASN A 31 -4.17 1.59 -13.00
CA ASN A 31 -3.66 1.09 -14.28
C ASN A 31 -3.63 2.24 -15.30
N THR A 32 -2.44 2.62 -15.76
CA THR A 32 -2.24 3.76 -16.66
C THR A 32 -2.96 3.60 -17.99
N ALA A 33 -3.11 2.37 -18.51
CA ALA A 33 -3.83 2.12 -19.76
C ALA A 33 -5.36 2.24 -19.62
N LYS A 34 -5.90 2.23 -18.39
CA LYS A 34 -7.30 2.59 -18.15
C LYS A 34 -7.44 4.09 -18.05
N LEU A 35 -6.58 4.76 -17.28
CA LEU A 35 -6.57 6.22 -17.14
C LEU A 35 -6.43 6.95 -18.48
N ASP A 36 -5.62 6.42 -19.41
CA ASP A 36 -5.41 7.01 -20.73
C ASP A 36 -6.62 6.88 -21.66
N ARG A 37 -7.45 5.84 -21.47
CA ARG A 37 -8.69 5.63 -22.24
C ARG A 37 -9.91 6.29 -21.61
N GLU A 38 -9.83 6.62 -20.33
CA GLU A 38 -10.90 7.22 -19.54
C GLU A 38 -10.95 8.72 -19.83
N THR A 39 -11.93 9.14 -20.65
CA THR A 39 -12.09 10.54 -21.08
C THR A 39 -13.27 11.24 -20.38
N GLU A 40 -14.08 10.50 -19.61
CA GLU A 40 -15.36 10.99 -19.06
C GLU A 40 -15.33 11.18 -17.53
N GLU A 41 -14.59 10.35 -16.78
CA GLU A 41 -14.57 10.42 -15.31
C GLU A 41 -13.38 11.25 -14.79
N LEU A 42 -13.66 12.46 -14.26
CA LEU A 42 -12.63 13.37 -13.72
C LEU A 42 -12.52 13.32 -12.18
N HIS A 43 -13.30 12.47 -11.51
CA HIS A 43 -13.32 12.37 -10.05
C HIS A 43 -12.33 11.30 -9.54
N HIS A 44 -11.69 11.59 -8.41
CA HIS A 44 -10.83 10.64 -7.71
C HIS A 44 -11.25 10.54 -6.25
N ASP A 45 -11.67 9.36 -5.83
CA ASP A 45 -11.97 9.09 -4.43
C ASP A 45 -10.76 9.35 -3.54
N ARG A 46 -11.02 10.08 -2.46
CA ARG A 46 -10.01 10.43 -1.45
C ARG A 46 -10.13 9.54 -0.24
N VAL A 47 -9.09 9.56 0.59
CA VAL A 47 -9.07 8.86 1.87
C VAL A 47 -10.21 9.39 2.75
N THR A 48 -10.99 8.47 3.34
CA THR A 48 -12.09 8.85 4.23
C THR A 48 -11.55 9.47 5.53
N LEU A 49 -12.36 10.34 6.15
CA LEU A 49 -11.98 10.98 7.41
C LEU A 49 -11.74 9.96 8.54
N GLU A 50 -12.44 8.83 8.52
CA GLU A 50 -12.25 7.73 9.47
C GLU A 50 -10.82 7.17 9.42
N VAL A 51 -10.31 6.90 8.21
CA VAL A 51 -8.93 6.42 8.03
C VAL A 51 -7.93 7.46 8.53
N GLY A 52 -8.16 8.74 8.25
CA GLY A 52 -7.31 9.84 8.75
C GLY A 52 -7.25 9.87 10.29
N LYS A 53 -8.39 9.70 10.96
CA LYS A 53 -8.47 9.62 12.43
C LYS A 53 -7.72 8.41 12.98
N VAL A 54 -7.85 7.24 12.36
CA VAL A 54 -7.15 6.01 12.79
C VAL A 54 -5.63 6.17 12.66
N ILE A 55 -5.15 6.79 11.58
CA ILE A 55 -3.72 7.10 11.41
C ILE A 55 -3.23 8.00 12.54
N GLN A 56 -3.98 9.08 12.82
CA GLN A 56 -3.62 10.03 13.88
C GLN A 56 -3.59 9.36 15.26
N GLN A 57 -4.61 8.57 15.60
CA GLN A 57 -4.68 7.83 16.88
C GLN A 57 -3.55 6.80 17.00
N GLY A 58 -3.30 6.00 15.96
CA GLY A 58 -2.23 5.02 15.93
C GLY A 58 -0.83 5.62 15.99
N ARG A 59 -0.66 6.85 15.48
CA ARG A 59 0.58 7.61 15.59
C ARG A 59 0.78 8.14 17.02
N GLN A 60 -0.26 8.75 17.60
CA GLN A 60 -0.22 9.31 18.95
C GLN A 60 -0.01 8.22 20.03
N SER A 61 -0.66 7.07 19.89
CA SER A 61 -0.47 5.95 20.84
C SER A 61 0.95 5.39 20.86
N LYS A 62 1.73 5.64 19.80
CA LYS A 62 3.16 5.29 19.71
C LYS A 62 4.11 6.44 19.99
N GLY A 63 3.60 7.61 20.40
CA GLY A 63 4.40 8.80 20.67
C GLY A 63 5.15 9.34 19.44
N LEU A 64 4.70 9.04 18.23
CA LEU A 64 5.37 9.47 16.99
C LEU A 64 4.85 10.84 16.54
N THR A 65 5.71 11.70 16.02
CA THR A 65 5.26 12.89 15.28
C THR A 65 4.95 12.53 13.82
N GLN A 66 4.29 13.43 13.08
CA GLN A 66 4.07 13.22 11.64
C GLN A 66 5.40 13.09 10.88
N LYS A 67 6.42 13.85 11.29
CA LYS A 67 7.77 13.79 10.73
C LYS A 67 8.45 12.45 11.04
N ASP A 68 8.31 11.94 12.25
CA ASP A 68 8.90 10.64 12.62
C ASP A 68 8.23 9.49 11.86
N LEU A 69 6.90 9.51 11.76
CA LEU A 69 6.16 8.52 10.99
C LEU A 69 6.57 8.57 9.51
N ALA A 70 6.61 9.76 8.92
CA ALA A 70 7.03 9.97 7.53
C ALA A 70 8.45 9.45 7.27
N THR A 71 9.39 9.77 8.16
CA THR A 71 10.78 9.28 8.09
C THR A 71 10.83 7.75 8.20
N LYS A 72 10.05 7.15 9.12
CA LYS A 72 9.99 5.70 9.31
C LYS A 72 9.44 4.95 8.10
N ILE A 73 8.54 5.56 7.33
CA ILE A 73 7.97 4.96 6.11
C ILE A 73 8.65 5.41 4.80
N ASN A 74 9.66 6.27 4.89
CA ASN A 74 10.35 6.89 3.76
C ASN A 74 9.38 7.65 2.83
N GLU A 75 8.54 8.50 3.40
CA GLU A 75 7.66 9.43 2.66
C GLU A 75 7.86 10.86 3.19
N LYS A 76 7.34 11.87 2.47
CA LYS A 76 7.41 13.27 2.93
C LYS A 76 6.40 13.52 4.07
N PRO A 77 6.71 14.39 5.05
CA PRO A 77 5.76 14.76 6.12
C PRO A 77 4.43 15.29 5.60
N GLN A 78 4.45 16.03 4.49
CA GLN A 78 3.25 16.54 3.81
C GLN A 78 2.30 15.41 3.40
N VAL A 79 2.83 14.28 2.94
CA VAL A 79 2.02 13.11 2.55
C VAL A 79 1.22 12.64 3.77
N ILE A 80 1.87 12.42 4.92
CA ILE A 80 1.17 12.03 6.15
C ILE A 80 0.08 13.03 6.55
N ALA A 81 0.38 14.33 6.47
CA ALA A 81 -0.60 15.38 6.78
C ALA A 81 -1.82 15.35 5.84
N ASP A 82 -1.63 15.07 4.55
CA ASP A 82 -2.72 14.95 3.58
C ASP A 82 -3.55 13.66 3.77
N TYR A 83 -2.93 12.57 4.26
CA TYR A 83 -3.64 11.36 4.67
C TYR A 83 -4.46 11.56 5.95
N GLU A 84 -3.88 12.18 6.99
CA GLU A 84 -4.59 12.47 8.24
C GLU A 84 -5.78 13.44 8.04
N SER A 85 -5.70 14.32 7.03
CA SER A 85 -6.77 15.29 6.70
C SER A 85 -7.76 14.80 5.62
N GLY A 86 -7.60 13.59 5.08
CA GLY A 86 -8.50 13.03 4.06
C GLY A 86 -8.41 13.71 2.69
N ARG A 87 -7.33 14.47 2.42
CA ARG A 87 -7.11 15.11 1.11
C ARG A 87 -6.39 14.22 0.12
N ALA A 88 -5.62 13.25 0.62
CA ALA A 88 -4.82 12.38 -0.22
C ALA A 88 -5.67 11.40 -1.05
N ILE A 89 -5.20 11.10 -2.27
CA ILE A 89 -5.67 9.95 -3.04
C ILE A 89 -5.02 8.69 -2.43
N PRO A 90 -5.80 7.65 -2.09
CA PRO A 90 -5.27 6.46 -1.42
C PRO A 90 -4.28 5.70 -2.30
N ASN A 91 -3.08 5.47 -1.77
CA ASN A 91 -2.08 4.58 -2.35
C ASN A 91 -1.88 3.36 -1.46
N ASN A 92 -2.21 2.17 -1.96
CA ASN A 92 -2.10 0.91 -1.21
C ASN A 92 -0.68 0.61 -0.69
N GLN A 93 0.37 1.05 -1.40
CA GLN A 93 1.75 0.90 -0.95
C GLN A 93 2.02 1.78 0.27
N VAL A 94 1.59 3.04 0.24
CA VAL A 94 1.77 4.00 1.34
C VAL A 94 0.93 3.58 2.54
N LEU A 95 -0.36 3.26 2.33
CA LEU A 95 -1.26 2.76 3.38
C LEU A 95 -0.68 1.50 4.04
N GLY A 96 -0.18 0.54 3.25
CA GLY A 96 0.47 -0.66 3.78
C GLY A 96 1.77 -0.41 4.56
N LYS A 97 2.50 0.67 4.27
CA LYS A 97 3.66 1.10 5.08
C LYS A 97 3.19 1.71 6.40
N ILE A 98 2.20 2.59 6.37
CA ILE A 98 1.63 3.23 7.56
C ILE A 98 1.04 2.17 8.49
N GLU A 99 0.22 1.27 7.97
CA GLU A 99 -0.37 0.11 8.65
C GLU A 99 0.68 -0.63 9.50
N ARG A 100 1.81 -1.02 8.89
CA ARG A 100 2.89 -1.72 9.61
C ARG A 100 3.59 -0.86 10.65
N ALA A 101 3.72 0.45 10.40
CA ALA A 101 4.35 1.37 11.32
C ALA A 101 3.50 1.60 12.58
N ILE A 102 2.19 1.81 12.43
CA ILE A 102 1.25 2.08 13.53
C ILE A 102 0.62 0.80 14.12
N GLY A 103 0.66 -0.32 13.40
CA GLY A 103 0.14 -1.61 13.85
C GLY A 103 -1.39 -1.74 13.78
N LEU A 104 -2.07 -0.86 13.03
CA LEU A 104 -3.52 -0.85 12.83
C LEU A 104 -3.82 -1.03 11.35
N LYS A 105 -4.91 -1.72 11.02
CA LYS A 105 -5.42 -1.85 9.65
C LYS A 105 -6.05 -0.53 9.20
N LEU A 106 -5.75 -0.12 7.96
CA LEU A 106 -6.27 1.10 7.34
C LEU A 106 -7.05 0.81 6.05
N ARG A 107 -7.22 -0.47 5.73
CA ARG A 107 -7.84 -0.95 4.49
C ARG A 107 -8.84 -2.07 4.80
N GLY A 108 -9.85 -2.19 3.92
CA GLY A 108 -10.88 -3.23 4.03
C GLY A 108 -11.91 -2.92 5.11
N LYS A 109 -12.57 -3.97 5.62
CA LYS A 109 -13.69 -3.85 6.58
C LYS A 109 -13.25 -3.69 8.04
N ASP A 110 -11.97 -3.93 8.33
CA ASP A 110 -11.42 -3.98 9.70
C ASP A 110 -10.60 -2.73 10.06
N ILE A 111 -10.98 -1.56 9.55
CA ILE A 111 -10.27 -0.30 9.81
C ILE A 111 -10.18 -0.06 11.32
N GLY A 112 -9.00 0.31 11.82
CA GLY A 112 -8.75 0.58 13.23
C GLY A 112 -8.47 -0.66 14.08
N LYS A 113 -8.68 -1.88 13.57
CA LYS A 113 -8.28 -3.10 14.30
C LYS A 113 -6.76 -3.32 14.26
N PRO A 114 -6.18 -3.96 15.28
CA PRO A 114 -4.77 -4.36 15.24
C PRO A 114 -4.45 -5.23 14.02
N ILE A 115 -3.26 -5.05 13.46
CA ILE A 115 -2.75 -5.96 12.45
C ILE A 115 -2.36 -7.26 13.14
N GLU A 116 -3.11 -8.32 12.85
CA GLU A 116 -2.68 -9.68 13.14
C GLU A 116 -1.39 -9.96 12.36
N LYS A 117 -0.28 -10.15 13.08
CA LYS A 117 0.98 -10.61 12.49
C LYS A 117 0.81 -12.10 12.14
N GLY A 118 0.07 -12.39 11.07
CA GLY A 118 0.09 -13.71 10.46
C GLY A 118 1.51 -14.08 10.02
N PRO A 119 1.86 -15.38 9.96
CA PRO A 119 3.19 -15.81 9.56
C PRO A 119 3.49 -15.21 8.18
N ARG A 120 4.61 -14.49 8.07
CA ARG A 120 5.09 -14.01 6.76
C ARG A 120 5.35 -15.26 5.93
N ALA A 121 4.53 -15.49 4.91
CA ALA A 121 4.82 -16.51 3.91
C ALA A 121 6.22 -16.22 3.36
N LYS A 122 7.16 -17.11 3.68
CA LYS A 122 8.52 -17.13 3.13
C LYS A 122 8.45 -17.65 1.70
#